data_AF-K2CMD7-F1
#
_entry.id   AF-K2CMD7-F1
#
_cell.length_a   1.000
_cell.length_b   1.000
_cell.length_c   1.000
_cell.angle_alpha   90.00
_cell.angle_beta   90.00
_cell.angle_gamma   90.00
#
_symmetry.space_group_name_H-M   'P 1'
#
loop_
_entity.id
_entity.type
_entity.pdbx_description
1 polymer ?
#
loop_
_entity_poly.entity_id
_entity_poly.type
_entity_poly.pdbx_seq_one_letter_code
_entity_poly.pdbx_strand_id
1 'polypeptide(L)'
;MTYLLYQELSQIGVNTKFSLVDAGYYNEENIKNLYSNTISFLTRLPSNRNLYKMLIEEHSESLEDAQNIITYGKQVLFVKRVPVDLFGNKGFAYIILDGNWNISKAPSTTL
;
A
#
# COMPACT_ATOMS: atom_id res chain seq x y z
N MET A 1 27.84 7.54 -6.67
CA MET A 1 26.82 8.50 -7.15
C MET A 1 25.51 7.73 -7.19
N THR A 2 24.67 7.88 -6.17
CA THR A 2 23.39 7.16 -6.06
C THR A 2 22.34 8.04 -6.72
N TYR A 3 21.70 7.56 -7.78
CA TYR A 3 20.65 8.31 -8.45
C TYR A 3 19.31 8.08 -7.74
N LEU A 4 18.45 9.09 -7.76
CA LEU A 4 17.08 8.97 -7.26
C LEU A 4 16.21 8.26 -8.29
N LEU A 5 15.24 7.47 -7.82
CA LEU A 5 14.37 6.66 -8.66
C LEU A 5 13.75 7.47 -9.82
N TYR A 6 13.29 8.68 -9.55
CA TYR A 6 12.73 9.55 -10.58
C TYR A 6 13.74 9.98 -11.65
N GLN A 7 14.97 10.28 -11.24
CA GLN A 7 16.03 10.68 -12.18
C GLN A 7 16.36 9.52 -13.11
N GLU A 8 16.41 8.30 -12.58
CA GLU A 8 16.58 7.09 -13.40
C GLU A 8 15.43 6.95 -14.40
N LEU A 9 14.17 7.05 -13.95
CA LEU A 9 13.00 6.93 -14.84
C LEU A 9 12.97 7.99 -15.95
N SER A 10 13.34 9.23 -15.61
CA SER A 10 13.39 10.35 -16.55
C SER A 10 14.50 10.18 -17.59
N GLN A 11 15.68 9.70 -17.19
CA GLN A 11 16.80 9.43 -18.09
C GLN A 11 16.49 8.34 -19.12
N ILE A 12 15.61 7.38 -18.78
CA ILE A 12 15.19 6.30 -19.68
C ILE A 12 13.99 6.72 -20.54
N GLY A 13 13.52 7.97 -20.43
CA GLY A 13 12.44 8.53 -21.25
C GLY A 13 11.03 8.06 -20.86
N VAL A 14 10.84 7.53 -19.65
CA VAL A 14 9.53 7.07 -19.19
C VAL A 14 8.71 8.24 -18.66
N ASN A 15 7.61 8.57 -19.35
CA ASN A 15 6.63 9.55 -18.88
C ASN A 15 5.71 8.91 -17.82
N THR A 16 6.07 9.03 -16.54
CA THR A 16 5.37 8.36 -15.43
C THR A 16 4.30 9.26 -14.82
N LYS A 17 3.09 9.24 -15.40
CA LYS A 17 1.90 9.74 -14.67
C LYS A 17 1.60 8.91 -13.42
N PHE A 18 1.96 7.62 -13.45
CA PHE A 18 1.82 6.69 -12.35
C PHE A 18 3.02 5.73 -12.29
N SER A 19 3.46 5.35 -11.09
CA SER A 19 4.59 4.44 -10.88
C SER A 19 4.29 3.36 -9.83
N LEU A 20 4.62 2.11 -10.13
CA LEU A 20 4.67 1.01 -9.16
C LEU A 20 6.10 0.87 -8.65
N VAL A 21 6.29 1.07 -7.36
CA VAL A 21 7.61 1.20 -6.74
C VAL A 21 7.86 0.02 -5.82
N ASP A 22 9.01 -0.64 -5.97
CA ASP A 22 9.40 -1.72 -5.08
C ASP A 22 9.76 -1.20 -3.67
N ALA A 23 9.58 -2.06 -2.67
CA ALA A 23 9.88 -1.78 -1.27
C ALA A 23 11.33 -1.32 -1.03
N GLY A 24 12.30 -1.76 -1.86
CA GLY A 24 13.70 -1.32 -1.77
C GLY A 24 13.89 0.18 -2.01
N TYR A 25 12.99 0.81 -2.76
CA TYR A 25 13.02 2.26 -3.02
C TYR A 25 12.25 3.07 -1.98
N TYR A 26 11.63 2.42 -0.98
CA TYR A 26 10.95 3.10 0.12
C TYR A 26 11.97 3.76 1.06
N ASN A 27 12.24 5.04 0.80
CA ASN A 27 12.98 5.94 1.67
C ASN A 27 12.45 7.38 1.49
N GLU A 28 12.79 8.23 2.45
CA GLU A 28 12.29 9.61 2.50
C GLU A 28 12.61 10.42 1.24
N GLU A 29 13.85 10.31 0.75
CA GLU A 29 14.32 11.08 -0.40
C GLU A 29 13.57 10.72 -1.69
N ASN A 30 13.43 9.42 -1.97
CA ASN A 30 12.67 8.93 -3.13
C ASN A 30 11.20 9.31 -3.04
N ILE A 31 10.56 9.13 -1.88
CA ILE A 31 9.14 9.44 -1.72
C ILE A 31 8.88 10.93 -1.90
N LYS A 32 9.69 11.79 -1.27
CA LYS A 32 9.59 13.25 -1.46
C LYS A 32 9.78 13.65 -2.91
N ASN A 33 10.70 13.00 -3.62
CA ASN A 33 10.95 13.26 -5.04
C ASN A 33 9.75 12.89 -5.93
N LEU A 34 9.06 11.77 -5.65
CA LEU A 34 7.84 11.40 -6.37
C LEU A 34 6.72 12.43 -6.16
N TYR A 35 6.53 12.90 -4.92
CA TYR A 35 5.55 13.95 -4.62
C TYR A 35 5.90 15.28 -5.29
N SER A 36 7.16 15.73 -5.21
CA SER A 36 7.59 17.01 -5.79
C SER A 36 7.43 17.07 -7.31
N ASN A 37 7.53 15.91 -7.97
CA ASN A 37 7.37 15.78 -9.42
C ASN A 37 5.93 15.39 -9.81
N THR A 38 4.97 15.43 -8.88
CA THR A 38 3.55 15.11 -9.12
C THR A 38 3.32 13.74 -9.76
N ILE A 39 4.18 12.77 -9.42
CA ILE A 39 4.04 11.39 -9.88
C ILE A 39 3.12 10.67 -8.91
N SER A 40 2.00 10.16 -9.41
CA SER A 40 1.18 9.25 -8.62
C SER A 40 1.93 7.93 -8.45
N PHE A 41 1.89 7.31 -7.27
CA PHE A 41 2.62 6.05 -7.08
C PHE A 41 1.92 5.11 -6.11
N LEU A 42 2.27 3.83 -6.23
CA LEU A 42 1.96 2.80 -5.25
C LEU A 42 3.25 2.07 -4.91
N THR A 43 3.55 1.98 -3.62
CA THR A 43 4.72 1.28 -3.10
C THR A 43 4.32 0.30 -2.02
N ARG A 44 5.04 -0.82 -1.94
CA ARG A 44 4.96 -1.68 -0.76
C ARG A 44 5.65 -1.00 0.41
N LEU A 45 4.98 -0.96 1.56
CA LEU A 45 5.55 -0.47 2.81
C LEU A 45 6.38 -1.60 3.45
N PRO A 46 7.70 -1.42 3.66
CA PRO A 46 8.53 -2.47 4.27
C PRO A 46 8.15 -2.70 5.75
N SER A 47 8.08 -3.97 6.16
CA SER A 47 7.63 -4.37 7.51
C SER A 47 8.54 -3.90 8.65
N ASN A 48 9.79 -3.56 8.35
CA ASN A 48 10.75 -3.04 9.31
C ASN A 48 10.56 -1.54 9.63
N ARG A 49 9.65 -0.83 8.93
CA ARG A 49 9.39 0.60 9.17
C ARG A 49 8.45 0.83 10.35
N ASN A 50 8.67 1.91 11.10
CA ASN A 50 7.81 2.29 12.22
C ASN A 50 6.35 2.49 11.79
N LEU A 51 6.12 3.13 10.64
CA LEU A 51 4.79 3.32 10.08
C LEU A 51 4.06 1.98 9.88
N TYR A 52 4.76 0.93 9.42
CA TYR A 52 4.16 -0.39 9.26
C TYR A 52 3.71 -0.95 10.62
N LYS A 53 4.62 -0.96 11.60
CA LYS A 53 4.35 -1.52 12.92
C LYS A 53 3.17 -0.82 13.61
N MET A 54 3.14 0.51 13.55
CA MET A 54 2.07 1.34 14.07
C MET A 54 0.71 1.00 13.42
N LEU A 55 0.67 0.89 12.09
CA LEU A 55 -0.57 0.55 11.38
C LEU A 55 -1.12 -0.84 11.76
N ILE A 56 -0.23 -1.82 11.98
CA ILE A 56 -0.65 -3.15 12.43
C ILE A 56 -1.14 -3.13 13.87
N GLU A 57 -0.43 -2.44 14.76
CA GLU A 57 -0.84 -2.30 16.17
C GLU A 57 -2.21 -1.61 16.30
N GLU A 58 -2.46 -0.55 15.54
CA GLU A 58 -3.70 0.23 15.63
C GLU A 58 -4.90 -0.44 14.97
N HIS A 59 -4.68 -1.26 13.93
CA HIS A 59 -5.79 -1.71 13.06
C HIS A 59 -5.96 -3.21 12.94
N SER A 60 -5.03 -4.03 13.43
CA SER A 60 -5.12 -5.49 13.29
C SER A 60 -6.41 -6.09 13.86
N GLU A 61 -6.85 -5.64 15.04
CA GLU A 61 -8.05 -6.17 15.69
C GLU A 61 -9.36 -5.91 14.92
N SER A 62 -9.43 -4.78 14.18
CA SER A 62 -10.61 -4.39 13.39
C SER A 62 -10.47 -4.71 11.91
N LEU A 63 -9.41 -5.41 11.52
CA LEU A 63 -9.13 -5.67 10.11
C LEU A 63 -10.12 -6.68 9.52
N GLU A 64 -10.49 -7.71 10.30
CA GLU A 64 -11.43 -8.77 9.92
C GLU A 64 -12.92 -8.35 9.99
N ASP A 65 -13.21 -7.08 10.26
CA ASP A 65 -14.58 -6.58 10.26
C ASP A 65 -15.24 -6.79 8.88
N ALA A 66 -16.54 -7.13 8.88
CA ALA A 66 -17.29 -7.40 7.66
C ALA A 66 -17.23 -6.26 6.63
N GLN A 67 -17.11 -5.00 7.10
CA GLN A 67 -16.99 -3.82 6.25
C GLN A 67 -15.71 -3.78 5.41
N ASN A 68 -14.66 -4.52 5.80
CA ASN A 68 -13.40 -4.57 5.08
C ASN A 68 -13.33 -5.75 4.08
N ILE A 69 -14.36 -6.59 4.01
CA ILE A 69 -14.39 -7.77 3.13
C ILE A 69 -14.41 -7.33 1.67
N ILE A 70 -13.45 -7.82 0.90
CA ILE A 70 -13.39 -7.74 -0.55
C ILE A 70 -13.24 -9.14 -1.13
N THR A 71 -14.13 -9.51 -2.04
CA THR A 71 -14.04 -10.78 -2.77
C THR A 71 -13.31 -10.58 -4.10
N TYR A 72 -12.22 -11.32 -4.30
CA TYR A 72 -11.48 -11.36 -5.57
C TYR A 72 -11.49 -12.79 -6.13
N GLY A 73 -12.41 -13.04 -7.06
CA GLY A 73 -12.67 -14.40 -7.56
C GLY A 73 -13.20 -15.30 -6.44
N LYS A 74 -12.39 -16.29 -6.05
CA LYS A 74 -12.71 -17.24 -4.96
C LYS A 74 -12.06 -16.88 -3.61
N GLN A 75 -11.23 -15.85 -3.59
CA GLN A 75 -10.49 -15.43 -2.39
C GLN A 75 -11.24 -14.33 -1.67
N VAL A 76 -11.19 -14.37 -0.35
CA VAL A 76 -11.72 -13.35 0.53
C VAL A 76 -10.55 -12.61 1.14
N LEU A 77 -10.45 -11.31 0.87
CA LEU A 77 -9.45 -10.43 1.45
C LEU A 77 -10.14 -9.46 2.40
N PHE A 78 -9.42 -9.04 3.43
CA PHE A 78 -9.81 -7.90 4.24
C PHE A 78 -8.91 -6.72 3.89
N VAL A 79 -9.50 -5.64 3.39
CA VAL A 79 -8.76 -4.46 2.93
C VAL A 79 -9.26 -3.22 3.67
N LYS A 80 -8.35 -2.59 4.43
CA LYS A 80 -8.63 -1.34 5.15
C LYS A 80 -7.75 -0.21 4.60
N ARG A 81 -8.40 0.90 4.23
CA ARG A 81 -7.73 2.11 3.76
C ARG A 81 -7.59 3.11 4.90
N VAL A 82 -6.36 3.52 5.19
CA VAL A 82 -6.01 4.41 6.30
C VAL A 82 -5.27 5.64 5.76
N PRO A 83 -5.71 6.87 6.06
CA PRO A 83 -4.94 8.07 5.74
C PRO A 83 -3.63 8.08 6.55
N VAL A 84 -2.51 8.40 5.91
CA VAL A 84 -1.20 8.44 6.56
C VAL A 84 -0.40 9.68 6.15
N ASP A 85 0.51 10.09 7.03
CA ASP A 85 1.59 11.00 6.67
C ASP A 85 2.79 10.19 6.14
N LEU A 86 3.24 10.55 4.93
CA LEU A 86 4.40 10.00 4.25
C LEU A 86 5.45 11.11 4.11
N PHE A 87 6.21 11.29 5.19
CA PHE A 87 7.31 12.26 5.26
C PHE A 87 6.85 13.72 5.00
N GLY A 88 5.73 14.11 5.61
CA GLY A 88 5.10 15.42 5.45
C GLY A 88 4.13 15.52 4.27
N ASN A 89 3.86 14.42 3.57
CA ASN A 89 2.92 14.36 2.45
C ASN A 89 1.73 13.46 2.78
N LYS A 90 0.53 13.86 2.36
CA LYS A 90 -0.68 13.06 2.56
C LYS A 90 -0.69 11.85 1.62
N GLY A 91 -0.88 10.66 2.18
CA GLY A 91 -1.05 9.43 1.44
C GLY A 91 -2.10 8.51 2.06
N PHE A 92 -2.22 7.31 1.50
CA PHE A 92 -3.07 6.24 2.03
C PHE A 92 -2.26 4.95 2.15
N ALA A 93 -2.35 4.31 3.31
CA ALA A 93 -1.94 2.92 3.48
C ALA A 93 -3.15 2.01 3.24
N TYR A 94 -2.93 0.94 2.49
CA TYR A 94 -3.91 -0.13 2.32
C TYR A 94 -3.38 -1.34 3.09
N ILE A 95 -4.03 -1.66 4.21
CA ILE A 95 -3.72 -2.81 5.03
C ILE A 95 -4.54 -3.97 4.47
N ILE A 96 -3.85 -5.03 4.06
CA ILE A 96 -4.46 -6.19 3.41
C ILE A 96 -4.15 -7.41 4.26
N LEU A 97 -5.19 -8.08 4.74
CA LEU A 97 -5.09 -9.40 5.33
C LEU A 97 -5.67 -10.41 4.34
N ASP A 98 -4.84 -11.39 4.00
CA ASP A 98 -5.28 -12.56 3.25
C ASP A 98 -6.04 -13.47 4.22
N GLY A 99 -7.37 -13.43 4.12
CA GLY A 99 -8.20 -14.40 4.78
C GLY A 99 -7.98 -15.72 4.07
N ASN A 100 -7.22 -16.64 4.65
CA ASN A 100 -7.18 -18.06 4.28
C ASN A 100 -8.54 -18.74 4.56
N TRP A 101 -9.62 -18.10 4.12
CA TRP A 101 -10.99 -18.47 4.33
C TRP A 101 -11.41 -19.35 3.16
N ASN A 102 -11.44 -20.66 3.40
CA ASN A 102 -12.11 -21.57 2.48
C ASN A 102 -13.57 -21.12 2.32
N ILE A 103 -13.94 -20.74 1.10
CA ILE A 103 -15.30 -20.36 0.69
C ILE A 103 -16.39 -21.36 1.11
N SER A 104 -16.03 -22.61 1.45
CA SER A 104 -16.95 -23.60 2.04
C SER A 104 -17.36 -23.30 3.49
N LYS A 105 -16.73 -22.33 4.16
CA LYS A 105 -17.03 -21.91 5.53
C LYS A 105 -17.66 -20.52 5.62
N ALA A 106 -17.77 -19.79 4.50
CA ALA A 106 -18.34 -18.44 4.53
C ALA A 106 -19.82 -18.51 4.93
N PRO A 107 -20.29 -17.68 5.88
CA PRO A 107 -21.71 -17.54 6.08
C PRO A 107 -22.31 -17.10 4.74
N SER A 108 -23.27 -17.88 4.26
CA SER A 108 -24.02 -17.56 3.06
C SER A 108 -24.63 -16.17 3.23
N THR A 109 -23.99 -15.17 2.64
CA THR A 109 -24.60 -13.86 2.52
C THR A 109 -25.49 -13.95 1.30
N THR A 110 -26.73 -14.36 1.54
CA THR A 110 -27.81 -14.30 0.57
C THR A 110 -27.98 -12.82 0.21
N LEU A 111 -27.65 -12.46 -1.03
CA LEU A 111 -28.21 -11.29 -1.70
C LEU A 111 -29.60 -11.65 -2.23
#